data_AF-A0A662B6A3-F1
#
_entry.id   AF-A0A662B6A3-F1
#
_cell.length_a   1.000
_cell.length_b   1.000
_cell.length_c   1.000
_cell.angle_alpha   90.00
_cell.angle_beta   90.00
_cell.angle_gamma   90.00
#
_symmetry.space_group_name_H-M   'P 1'
#
loop_
_entity.id
_entity.type
_entity.pdbx_description
1 polymer ?
#
loop_
_entity_poly.entity_id
_entity_poly.type
_entity_poly.pdbx_seq_one_letter_code
_entity_poly.pdbx_strand_id
1 'polypeptide(L)'
;SKNSIILYCKFEYAKFIRNIVSSDNATGALSLYDSYAEITNCIFVNGWVGINCKKGAYPLVKNNTIAGNQYGLECNTGSKPEVLNCILWNNKTTFFNNGESLPTLSNSLIGENPAKYGLEDNGTNLIGRNPKFKSEQKGDYNLKSDSPCIGKGKDGSNMGAF
;
A
#
# COMPACT_ATOMS: atom_id res chain seq x y z
N SER A 1 17.68 2.12 7.26
CA SER A 1 18.84 1.46 6.62
C SER A 1 18.47 1.06 5.20
N LYS A 2 19.40 1.05 4.24
CA LYS A 2 19.12 0.71 2.83
C LYS A 2 18.89 -0.78 2.54
N ASN A 3 18.84 -1.64 3.57
CA ASN A 3 18.83 -3.10 3.42
C ASN A 3 17.68 -3.80 4.19
N SER A 4 16.69 -3.05 4.68
CA SER A 4 15.54 -3.64 5.37
C SER A 4 14.56 -4.21 4.34
N ILE A 5 14.32 -5.53 4.41
CA ILE A 5 13.50 -6.27 3.44
C ILE A 5 12.36 -6.98 4.20
N ILE A 6 11.13 -6.87 3.70
CA ILE A 6 9.97 -7.65 4.15
C ILE A 6 9.37 -8.35 2.93
N LEU A 7 9.28 -9.68 2.98
CA LEU A 7 8.78 -10.52 1.87
C LEU A 7 7.76 -11.53 2.38
N TYR A 8 6.71 -11.77 1.59
CA TYR A 8 5.74 -12.86 1.79
C TYR A 8 5.07 -12.86 3.18
N CYS A 9 4.87 -11.66 3.75
CA CYS A 9 4.24 -11.49 5.06
C CYS A 9 2.76 -11.12 4.91
N LYS A 10 1.90 -11.75 5.71
CA LYS A 10 0.49 -11.38 5.85
C LYS A 10 0.29 -10.68 7.19
N PHE A 11 -0.18 -9.43 7.15
CA PHE A 11 -0.50 -8.63 8.33
C PHE A 11 -2.01 -8.35 8.34
N GLU A 12 -2.76 -9.01 9.21
CA GLU A 12 -4.23 -8.90 9.30
C GLU A 12 -4.66 -8.35 10.65
N TYR A 13 -5.71 -7.52 10.66
CA TYR A 13 -6.33 -6.96 11.88
C TYR A 13 -5.34 -6.20 12.80
N ALA A 14 -4.20 -5.82 12.24
CA ALA A 14 -3.17 -5.12 12.96
C ALA A 14 -3.67 -3.71 13.32
N LYS A 15 -3.98 -3.49 14.60
CA LYS A 15 -4.06 -2.12 15.14
C LYS A 15 -2.65 -1.53 15.28
N PHE A 16 -1.70 -2.34 15.76
CA PHE A 16 -0.26 -2.05 15.81
C PHE A 16 0.55 -3.36 15.68
N ILE A 17 1.64 -3.38 14.89
CA ILE A 17 2.70 -4.39 14.97
C ILE A 17 4.05 -3.66 15.04
N ARG A 18 4.39 -3.12 16.22
CA ARG A 18 5.67 -2.44 16.49
C ARG A 18 5.98 -2.33 17.98
N ASN A 19 7.23 -1.96 18.29
CA ASN A 19 7.58 -1.34 19.57
C ASN A 19 7.30 0.19 19.49
N ILE A 20 6.63 0.76 20.49
CA ILE A 20 6.24 2.18 20.56
C ILE A 20 7.23 2.94 21.47
N VAL A 21 7.75 4.08 21.03
CA VAL A 21 8.37 5.09 21.92
C VAL A 21 7.39 6.22 22.18
N SER A 22 7.39 6.74 23.41
CA SER A 22 6.47 7.77 23.90
C SER A 22 6.47 9.02 23.00
N SER A 23 5.26 9.48 22.61
CA SER A 23 4.92 10.66 21.77
C SER A 23 4.53 10.43 20.29
N ASP A 24 4.21 9.20 19.87
CA ASP A 24 3.86 8.92 18.45
C ASP A 24 2.35 9.06 18.16
N ASN A 25 1.97 10.04 17.34
CA ASN A 25 0.56 10.36 17.04
C ASN A 25 -0.04 9.61 15.83
N ALA A 26 0.73 8.79 15.11
CA ALA A 26 0.25 7.97 13.99
C ALA A 26 1.11 6.72 13.80
N THR A 27 0.53 5.53 13.64
CA THR A 27 1.28 4.28 13.46
C THR A 27 0.51 3.34 12.57
N GLY A 28 1.17 2.78 11.56
CA GLY A 28 0.60 1.71 10.72
C GLY A 28 1.02 0.32 11.15
N ALA A 29 0.40 -0.68 10.52
CA ALA A 29 0.80 -2.08 10.65
C ALA A 29 2.30 -2.25 10.34
N LEU A 30 2.81 -1.47 9.38
CA LEU A 30 4.23 -1.19 9.20
C LEU A 30 4.48 0.31 9.26
N SER A 31 5.45 0.74 10.07
CA SER A 31 5.88 2.14 10.12
C SER A 31 7.36 2.26 9.75
N LEU A 32 7.66 3.15 8.83
CA LEU A 32 8.98 3.37 8.24
C LEU A 32 9.41 4.79 8.58
N TYR A 33 10.61 4.93 9.12
CA TYR A 33 11.15 6.21 9.55
C TYR A 33 12.55 6.34 8.96
N ASP A 34 12.77 7.35 8.11
CA ASP A 34 14.04 7.55 7.39
C ASP A 34 14.59 6.23 6.80
N SER A 35 13.71 5.51 6.10
CA SER A 35 13.94 4.14 5.65
C SER A 35 13.74 4.02 4.15
N TYR A 36 14.54 3.17 3.52
CA TYR A 36 14.53 2.85 2.09
C TYR A 36 14.11 1.40 1.87
N ALA A 37 13.21 0.90 2.72
CA ALA A 37 12.85 -0.51 2.75
C ALA A 37 12.17 -0.95 1.45
N GLU A 38 12.41 -2.20 1.07
CA GLU A 38 11.60 -2.87 0.05
C GLU A 38 10.55 -3.74 0.75
N ILE A 39 9.29 -3.49 0.42
CA ILE A 39 8.12 -4.21 0.95
C ILE A 39 7.45 -4.84 -0.24
N THR A 40 7.55 -6.17 -0.33
CA THR A 40 7.10 -6.88 -1.53
C THR A 40 6.30 -8.13 -1.19
N ASN A 41 5.26 -8.41 -1.99
CA ASN A 41 4.42 -9.60 -1.87
C ASN A 41 3.76 -9.76 -0.48
N CYS A 42 3.33 -8.64 0.10
CA CYS A 42 2.70 -8.59 1.41
C CYS A 42 1.23 -8.17 1.32
N ILE A 43 0.46 -8.56 2.33
CA ILE A 43 -0.95 -8.22 2.47
C ILE A 43 -1.15 -7.41 3.76
N PHE A 44 -1.71 -6.20 3.64
CA PHE A 44 -1.99 -5.27 4.75
C PHE A 44 -3.48 -4.94 4.78
N VAL A 45 -4.24 -5.59 5.66
CA VAL A 45 -5.70 -5.57 5.56
C VAL A 45 -6.43 -5.37 6.87
N ASN A 46 -7.58 -4.69 6.77
CA ASN A 46 -8.53 -4.49 7.87
C ASN A 46 -7.91 -3.84 9.13
N GLY A 47 -6.95 -2.93 8.94
CA GLY A 47 -6.25 -2.19 9.98
C GLY A 47 -6.60 -0.70 10.03
N TRP A 48 -5.96 0.02 10.95
CA TRP A 48 -6.08 1.49 10.98
C TRP A 48 -5.28 2.13 9.85
N VAL A 49 -3.95 1.99 9.87
CA VAL A 49 -3.08 2.39 8.75
C VAL A 49 -2.34 1.14 8.27
N GLY A 50 -2.34 0.87 6.97
CA GLY A 50 -1.58 -0.25 6.39
C GLY A 50 -0.08 0.00 6.51
N ILE A 51 0.42 1.00 5.79
CA ILE A 51 1.83 1.40 5.81
C ILE A 51 1.94 2.90 6.13
N ASN A 52 2.76 3.26 7.11
CA ASN A 52 3.07 4.65 7.45
C ASN A 52 4.53 4.97 7.12
N CYS A 53 4.77 6.00 6.31
CA CYS A 53 6.10 6.49 5.94
C CYS A 53 6.35 7.85 6.60
N LYS A 54 7.50 8.00 7.28
CA LYS A 54 7.84 9.20 8.05
C LYS A 54 9.26 9.66 7.79
N LYS A 55 9.50 10.96 8.00
CA LYS A 55 10.82 11.61 8.08
C LYS A 55 11.73 11.23 6.91
N GLY A 56 11.32 11.60 5.69
CA GLY A 56 12.13 11.37 4.49
C GLY A 56 12.20 9.91 4.02
N ALA A 57 11.43 8.99 4.62
CA ALA A 57 11.39 7.60 4.15
C ALA A 57 11.05 7.50 2.66
N TYR A 58 11.79 6.65 1.95
CA TYR A 58 11.71 6.40 0.51
C TYR A 58 11.62 4.88 0.23
N PRO A 59 10.57 4.19 0.69
CA PRO A 59 10.45 2.77 0.46
C PRO A 59 9.93 2.43 -0.94
N LEU A 60 10.29 1.24 -1.41
CA LEU A 60 9.64 0.60 -2.54
C LEU A 60 8.51 -0.30 -2.02
N VAL A 61 7.27 0.06 -2.34
CA VAL A 61 6.06 -0.72 -2.01
C VAL A 61 5.60 -1.41 -3.28
N LYS A 62 6.02 -2.67 -3.45
CA LYS A 62 5.87 -3.40 -4.71
C LYS A 62 5.01 -4.64 -4.55
N ASN A 63 4.07 -4.85 -5.47
CA ASN A 63 3.27 -6.08 -5.51
C ASN A 63 2.59 -6.46 -4.18
N ASN A 64 2.03 -5.47 -3.49
CA ASN A 64 1.31 -5.68 -2.22
C ASN A 64 -0.19 -5.52 -2.42
N THR A 65 -0.97 -6.17 -1.55
CA THR A 65 -2.41 -5.90 -1.43
C THR A 65 -2.67 -5.15 -0.13
N ILE A 66 -3.18 -3.92 -0.25
CA ILE A 66 -3.45 -3.02 0.87
C ILE A 66 -4.93 -2.67 0.81
N ALA A 67 -5.75 -3.30 1.65
CA ALA A 67 -7.20 -3.23 1.49
C ALA A 67 -8.00 -3.19 2.80
N GLY A 68 -9.15 -2.52 2.78
CA GLY A 68 -10.06 -2.47 3.92
C GLY A 68 -9.54 -1.69 5.14
N ASN A 69 -8.49 -0.88 5.00
CA ASN A 69 -7.95 -0.09 6.10
C ASN A 69 -8.67 1.25 6.25
N GLN A 70 -8.59 1.88 7.43
CA GLN A 70 -9.00 3.27 7.57
C GLN A 70 -8.12 4.20 6.71
N TYR A 71 -6.81 3.93 6.67
CA TYR A 71 -5.83 4.54 5.79
C TYR A 71 -4.99 3.45 5.10
N GLY A 72 -4.88 3.47 3.77
CA GLY A 72 -4.04 2.51 3.04
C GLY A 72 -2.55 2.78 3.28
N LEU A 73 -2.08 3.91 2.73
CA LEU A 73 -0.77 4.47 3.00
C LEU A 73 -0.89 5.86 3.62
N GLU A 74 -0.09 6.10 4.64
CA GLU A 74 0.08 7.41 5.26
C GLU A 74 1.50 7.90 4.96
N CYS A 75 1.63 9.07 4.32
CA CYS A 75 2.90 9.66 3.93
C CYS A 75 3.11 10.96 4.71
N ASN A 76 4.14 11.01 5.56
CA ASN A 76 4.41 12.10 6.47
C ASN A 76 5.84 12.64 6.34
N THR A 77 6.00 13.94 6.54
CA THR A 77 7.30 14.61 6.78
C THR A 77 8.33 14.31 5.68
N GLY A 78 8.02 14.71 4.44
CA GLY A 78 8.91 14.63 3.28
C GLY A 78 9.14 13.21 2.77
N SER A 79 8.31 12.24 3.17
CA SER A 79 8.39 10.86 2.67
C SER A 79 8.02 10.78 1.19
N LYS A 80 8.60 9.83 0.46
CA LYS A 80 8.36 9.65 -0.98
C LYS A 80 8.32 8.16 -1.33
N PRO A 81 7.31 7.40 -0.86
CA PRO A 81 7.19 5.99 -1.21
C PRO A 81 6.91 5.82 -2.70
N GLU A 82 7.56 4.84 -3.33
CA GLU A 82 7.25 4.41 -4.69
C GLU A 82 6.29 3.22 -4.63
N VAL A 83 5.07 3.40 -5.14
CA VAL A 83 4.04 2.35 -5.15
C VAL A 83 3.92 1.77 -6.54
N LEU A 84 4.25 0.48 -6.66
CA LEU A 84 4.34 -0.22 -7.94
C LEU A 84 3.59 -1.55 -7.88
N ASN A 85 2.82 -1.85 -8.91
CA ASN A 85 2.17 -3.15 -9.06
C ASN A 85 1.25 -3.57 -7.90
N CYS A 86 0.68 -2.62 -7.15
CA CYS A 86 -0.08 -2.91 -5.94
C CYS A 86 -1.59 -2.94 -6.21
N ILE A 87 -2.34 -3.58 -5.31
CA ILE A 87 -3.80 -3.41 -5.22
C ILE A 87 -4.12 -2.58 -3.98
N LEU A 88 -4.69 -1.39 -4.19
CA LEU A 88 -5.13 -0.45 -3.16
C LEU A 88 -6.65 -0.33 -3.23
N TRP A 89 -7.36 -1.07 -2.38
CA TRP A 89 -8.79 -1.28 -2.55
C TRP A 89 -9.58 -1.16 -1.25
N ASN A 90 -10.78 -0.57 -1.30
CA ASN A 90 -11.68 -0.46 -0.14
C ASN A 90 -11.06 0.16 1.13
N ASN A 91 -9.97 0.91 1.02
CA ASN A 91 -9.48 1.72 2.14
C ASN A 91 -10.35 2.98 2.23
N LYS A 92 -10.76 3.38 3.45
CA LYS A 92 -11.59 4.59 3.63
C LYS A 92 -10.86 5.86 3.16
N THR A 93 -9.55 5.89 3.30
CA THR A 93 -8.68 6.88 2.66
C THR A 93 -7.47 6.13 2.10
N THR A 94 -7.34 6.07 0.78
CA THR A 94 -6.28 5.24 0.18
C THR A 94 -4.88 5.79 0.47
N PHE A 95 -4.71 7.10 0.30
CA PHE A 95 -3.49 7.81 0.69
C PHE A 95 -3.85 9.00 1.57
N PHE A 96 -3.10 9.18 2.65
CA PHE A 96 -3.11 10.38 3.46
C PHE A 96 -1.74 11.04 3.39
N ASN A 97 -1.66 12.19 2.72
CA ASN A 97 -0.40 12.87 2.43
C ASN A 97 -0.26 14.13 3.27
N ASN A 98 0.86 14.25 3.98
CA ASN A 98 1.15 15.34 4.88
C ASN A 98 2.64 15.71 4.84
N GLY A 99 2.93 16.98 5.18
CA GLY A 99 4.29 17.50 5.33
C GLY A 99 5.15 17.37 4.08
N GLU A 100 4.65 17.83 2.93
CA GLU A 100 5.40 17.86 1.66
C GLU A 100 5.87 16.49 1.15
N SER A 101 5.13 15.43 1.51
CA SER A 101 5.40 14.08 1.00
C SER A 101 5.03 13.96 -0.49
N LEU A 102 5.81 13.18 -1.24
CA LEU A 102 5.68 13.02 -2.70
C LEU A 102 5.60 11.52 -3.10
N PRO A 103 4.54 10.81 -2.70
CA PRO A 103 4.33 9.43 -3.15
C PRO A 103 4.05 9.35 -4.65
N THR A 104 4.52 8.28 -5.28
CA THR A 104 4.27 7.97 -6.69
C THR A 104 3.50 6.66 -6.83
N LEU A 105 2.72 6.52 -7.91
CA LEU A 105 1.91 5.34 -8.19
C LEU A 105 2.04 4.91 -9.66
N SER A 106 2.38 3.64 -9.92
CA SER A 106 2.41 3.07 -11.28
C SER A 106 1.96 1.61 -11.32
N ASN A 107 1.42 1.20 -12.47
CA ASN A 107 1.01 -0.18 -12.76
C ASN A 107 0.15 -0.83 -11.65
N SER A 108 -0.66 -0.05 -10.94
CA SER A 108 -1.37 -0.46 -9.73
C SER A 108 -2.87 -0.30 -9.90
N LEU A 109 -3.64 -1.00 -9.08
CA LEU A 109 -5.07 -0.78 -8.95
C LEU A 109 -5.34 0.18 -7.79
N ILE A 110 -6.18 1.19 -8.03
CA ILE A 110 -6.63 2.13 -7.00
C ILE A 110 -8.15 2.36 -7.11
N GLY A 111 -8.84 2.40 -5.96
CA GLY A 111 -10.29 2.58 -5.91
C GLY A 111 -10.80 3.91 -6.46
N GLU A 112 -9.98 4.96 -6.43
CA GLU A 112 -10.34 6.33 -6.84
C GLU A 112 -9.20 7.00 -7.59
N ASN A 113 -9.47 8.13 -8.25
CA ASN A 113 -8.47 8.87 -9.01
C ASN A 113 -7.28 9.30 -8.11
N PRO A 114 -6.02 8.93 -8.45
CA PRO A 114 -4.81 9.30 -7.71
C PRO A 114 -4.68 10.80 -7.39
N ALA A 115 -5.14 11.67 -8.29
CA ALA A 115 -5.06 13.12 -8.14
C ALA A 115 -5.80 13.63 -6.88
N LYS A 116 -6.84 12.92 -6.43
CA LYS A 116 -7.56 13.23 -5.17
C LYS A 116 -6.63 13.26 -3.96
N TYR A 117 -5.54 12.50 -4.00
CA TYR A 117 -4.61 12.37 -2.90
C TYR A 117 -3.31 13.15 -3.13
N GLY A 118 -3.19 13.90 -4.23
CA GLY A 118 -1.94 14.61 -4.56
C GLY A 118 -0.78 13.68 -4.90
N LEU A 119 -1.08 12.52 -5.52
CA LEU A 119 -0.08 11.55 -5.98
C LEU A 119 0.44 11.95 -7.35
N GLU A 120 1.71 11.64 -7.61
CA GLU A 120 2.20 11.54 -8.98
C GLU A 120 1.76 10.20 -9.58
N ASP A 121 0.92 10.26 -10.61
CA ASP A 121 0.47 9.09 -11.38
C ASP A 121 1.45 8.85 -12.54
N ASN A 122 2.30 7.84 -12.37
CA ASN A 122 3.31 7.43 -13.35
C ASN A 122 2.75 6.48 -14.43
N GLY A 123 1.43 6.28 -14.48
CA GLY A 123 0.73 5.63 -15.59
C GLY A 123 0.42 4.14 -15.40
N THR A 124 -0.37 3.62 -16.34
CA THR A 124 -0.84 2.22 -16.43
C THR A 124 -1.63 1.75 -15.19
N ASN A 125 -2.16 2.68 -14.40
CA ASN A 125 -2.98 2.37 -13.24
C ASN A 125 -4.42 1.99 -13.64
N LEU A 126 -5.00 1.02 -12.93
CA LEU A 126 -6.40 0.66 -13.03
C LEU A 126 -7.20 1.46 -11.99
N ILE A 127 -8.01 2.40 -12.45
CA ILE A 127 -8.76 3.30 -11.57
C ILE A 127 -10.21 2.83 -11.45
N GLY A 128 -10.69 2.63 -10.22
CA GLY A 128 -12.09 2.33 -9.91
C GLY A 128 -12.57 0.97 -10.43
N ARG A 129 -11.66 0.01 -10.66
CA ARG A 129 -12.00 -1.36 -11.08
C ARG A 129 -12.03 -2.27 -9.87
N ASN A 130 -13.05 -3.12 -9.75
CA ASN A 130 -13.10 -4.11 -8.67
C ASN A 130 -11.99 -5.17 -8.91
N PRO A 131 -11.10 -5.44 -7.94
CA PRO A 131 -10.01 -6.41 -8.08
C PRO A 131 -10.52 -7.87 -8.19
N LYS A 132 -11.80 -8.12 -7.91
CA LYS A 132 -12.43 -9.44 -7.93
C LYS A 132 -11.68 -10.46 -7.06
N PHE A 133 -11.47 -10.12 -5.79
CA PHE A 133 -11.02 -11.08 -4.78
C PHE A 133 -12.03 -12.24 -4.66
N LYS A 134 -11.54 -13.45 -4.34
CA LYS A 134 -12.36 -14.65 -4.12
C LYS A 134 -13.32 -14.41 -2.95
N SER A 135 -12.82 -13.91 -1.82
CA SER A 135 -13.66 -13.49 -0.69
C SER A 135 -12.95 -12.53 0.25
N GLU A 136 -13.10 -11.22 0.02
CA GLU A 136 -12.56 -10.17 0.88
C GLU A 136 -13.07 -10.29 2.33
N GLN A 137 -14.37 -10.55 2.53
CA GLN A 137 -14.94 -10.69 3.88
C GLN A 137 -14.37 -11.86 4.68
N LYS A 138 -13.86 -12.89 3.99
CA LYS A 138 -13.23 -14.06 4.62
C LYS A 138 -11.70 -13.95 4.66
N GLY A 139 -11.13 -12.81 4.28
CA GLY A 139 -9.68 -12.60 4.21
C GLY A 139 -8.98 -13.35 3.07
N ASP A 140 -9.73 -13.82 2.07
CA ASP A 140 -9.21 -14.46 0.86
C ASP A 140 -9.08 -13.44 -0.27
N TYR A 141 -7.88 -12.88 -0.36
CA TYR A 141 -7.49 -11.87 -1.35
C TYR A 141 -6.99 -12.49 -2.67
N ASN A 142 -7.14 -13.80 -2.86
CA ASN A 142 -6.88 -14.43 -4.15
C ASN A 142 -7.74 -13.83 -5.25
N LEU A 143 -7.13 -13.56 -6.40
CA LEU A 143 -7.84 -13.06 -7.56
C LEU A 143 -8.70 -14.18 -8.16
N LYS A 144 -9.93 -13.83 -8.55
CA LYS A 144 -10.73 -14.66 -9.46
C LYS A 144 -10.08 -14.65 -10.84
N SER A 145 -10.30 -15.71 -11.62
CA SER A 145 -9.70 -15.90 -12.95
C SER A 145 -10.06 -14.79 -13.96
N ASP A 146 -11.15 -14.06 -13.72
CA ASP A 146 -11.64 -12.95 -14.53
C ASP A 146 -11.30 -11.56 -13.93
N SER A 147 -10.37 -11.51 -12.97
CA SER A 147 -9.92 -10.27 -12.34
C SER A 147 -9.24 -9.34 -13.34
N PRO A 148 -9.54 -8.03 -13.30
CA PRO A 148 -8.84 -7.05 -14.13
C PRO A 148 -7.37 -6.85 -13.72
N CYS A 149 -6.97 -7.32 -12.54
CA CYS A 149 -5.59 -7.23 -12.05
C CYS A 149 -4.65 -8.27 -12.68
N ILE A 150 -5.21 -9.30 -13.33
CA ILE A 150 -4.42 -10.38 -13.93
C ILE A 150 -3.72 -9.88 -15.19
N GLY A 151 -2.40 -10.04 -15.23
CA GLY A 151 -1.57 -9.67 -16.38
C GLY A 151 -1.52 -8.17 -16.71
N LYS A 152 -2.00 -7.31 -15.82
CA LYS A 152 -2.01 -5.84 -16.01
C LYS A 152 -0.94 -5.10 -15.22
N GLY A 153 -0.20 -5.84 -14.41
CA GLY A 153 0.98 -5.35 -13.74
C GLY A 153 2.12 -5.02 -14.70
N LYS A 154 3.18 -4.46 -14.13
CA LYS A 154 4.42 -4.22 -14.88
C LYS A 154 4.93 -5.54 -15.49
N ASP A 155 5.36 -5.49 -16.75
CA ASP A 155 5.86 -6.63 -17.51
C ASP A 155 4.84 -7.79 -17.67
N GLY A 156 3.53 -7.49 -17.56
CA GLY A 156 2.47 -8.48 -17.69
C GLY A 156 2.29 -9.35 -16.45
N SER A 157 2.81 -8.94 -15.28
CA SER A 157 2.56 -9.60 -14.01
C SER A 157 1.11 -9.39 -13.53
N ASN A 158 0.70 -10.13 -12.51
CA ASN A 158 -0.51 -9.79 -11.75
C ASN A 158 -0.20 -8.63 -10.80
N MET A 159 -1.17 -7.74 -10.60
CA MET A 159 -1.07 -6.73 -9.54
C MET A 159 -1.39 -7.35 -8.18
N GLY A 160 -0.69 -6.89 -7.13
CA GLY A 160 -0.94 -7.23 -5.74
C GLY A 160 -0.48 -8.62 -5.29
N ALA A 161 -0.50 -8.80 -3.97
CA ALA A 161 -0.24 -10.08 -3.32
C ALA A 161 -1.58 -10.80 -3.01
N PHE A 162 -1.57 -12.13 -3.01
CA PHE A 162 -2.76 -12.93 -2.74
C PHE A 162 -2.45 -14.26 -2.06
#